data_AF-A0A9P1DJ59-F1
#
_entry.id   AF-A0A9P1DJ59-F1
#
_cell.length_a   1.000
_cell.length_b   1.000
_cell.length_c   1.000
_cell.angle_alpha   90.00
_cell.angle_beta   90.00
_cell.angle_gamma   90.00
#
_symmetry.space_group_name_H-M   'P 1'
#
loop_
_entity.id
_entity.type
_entity.pdbx_description
1 polymer ?
#
loop_
_entity_poly.entity_id
_entity_poly.type
_entity_poly.pdbx_seq_one_letter_code
_entity_poly.pdbx_strand_id
1 'polypeptide(L)'
;MGCAGSRAVTPSLGGNGHAAEVSDADAAPAKTVDPPRCLATVGLDDQLRWASAPPWPYGESGQCHAPVVVLDVGKGMKGIKSSFFKIFPRGKFMTVADFCDDALLGKCVVLIHGGGEHKNYIGDSEKEKLAEHLRRGGAIMTISAGGTFCGCNKGSLGLLPILAHDRQHWQRGTGSVVLKPTPYGEQLLPKIKEVESKYFNCPALLPVAEEHLAAFGTTLPGLPILTYETEMNDCQSATSLLGLPAVQLGELGEGRFVVISPNLEVNAGDVNIRLFRSLAAWASAGHLRPLVTGGEAIHGPRFDETSMTGTDRDGGELYTFPIASGKLPALSAECIAALGEELTEFTLPGNCRLVILDLGKGDELPSIFAALVPEAQRVIVAPQELDATLQPGDVIFLHGGMANEHAQRLGVLGRRRIRRHLAEGGSVMGVCAGAHWLSCRDLPLWGHALPLVPHDNQNWRRGIGDLSIDFTSEGQRILGLEGSVDDLRYANGPLLVALDLETYRNYQPGKMPQQESAEQEEINLQAAGPPVPLAVFANCSDAKVTDWATMQGHAAIWAWQTAQGGKAVALSPHPEYHQTEQSRRLFRRLLLWCAAAT
;
A
#
# COMPACT_ATOMS: atom_id res chain seq x y z
N MET A 1 -34.83 55.81 15.53
CA MET A 1 -35.35 54.97 14.43
C MET A 1 -34.55 53.67 14.47
N GLY A 2 -35.01 52.65 15.20
CA GLY A 2 -35.81 51.51 14.70
C GLY A 2 -34.91 50.27 14.59
N CYS A 3 -34.79 49.48 15.66
CA CYS A 3 -35.29 48.09 15.81
C CYS A 3 -34.58 47.05 14.90
N ALA A 4 -33.67 46.19 15.39
CA ALA A 4 -33.82 45.03 16.28
C ALA A 4 -34.50 43.80 15.63
N GLY A 5 -33.89 42.61 15.75
CA GLY A 5 -34.61 41.34 15.58
C GLY A 5 -33.77 40.13 15.17
N SER A 6 -33.14 39.48 16.16
CA SER A 6 -32.72 38.07 16.10
C SER A 6 -33.95 37.15 16.12
N ARG A 7 -33.86 35.96 15.51
CA ARG A 7 -34.75 34.83 15.82
C ARG A 7 -34.04 33.48 15.66
N ALA A 8 -34.00 32.76 16.78
CA ALA A 8 -33.83 31.32 16.86
C ALA A 8 -35.16 30.62 16.54
N VAL A 9 -35.11 29.38 16.04
CA VAL A 9 -36.25 28.46 16.03
C VAL A 9 -35.75 27.04 16.35
N THR A 10 -36.26 26.49 17.44
CA THR A 10 -36.21 25.10 17.89
C THR A 10 -37.33 24.25 17.25
N PRO A 11 -37.30 22.90 17.37
CA PRO A 11 -37.99 22.00 16.46
C PRO A 11 -39.44 21.72 16.86
N SER A 12 -40.25 21.29 15.89
CA SER A 12 -41.61 20.79 16.13
C SER A 12 -41.64 19.27 16.01
N LEU A 13 -42.16 18.64 17.07
CA LEU A 13 -42.69 17.28 17.10
C LEU A 13 -44.12 17.30 16.54
N GLY A 14 -44.46 16.30 15.73
CA GLY A 14 -45.84 16.05 15.28
C GLY A 14 -45.90 14.77 14.46
N GLY A 15 -46.37 13.69 15.09
CA GLY A 15 -46.47 12.36 14.49
C GLY A 15 -47.75 12.12 13.69
N ASN A 16 -47.76 10.96 13.04
CA ASN A 16 -48.85 10.08 12.58
C ASN A 16 -48.26 9.31 11.37
N GLY A 17 -48.03 8.00 11.36
CA GLY A 17 -48.81 6.93 11.95
C GLY A 17 -49.53 6.20 10.81
N HIS A 18 -48.86 5.29 10.11
CA HIS A 18 -49.48 4.23 9.30
C HIS A 18 -48.57 2.99 9.33
N ALA A 19 -49.04 1.97 10.05
CA ALA A 19 -48.53 0.62 9.99
C ALA A 19 -49.00 0.01 8.66
N ALA A 20 -48.05 -0.48 7.86
CA ALA A 20 -48.33 -1.37 6.74
C ALA A 20 -47.79 -2.75 7.11
N GLU A 21 -48.71 -3.71 7.10
CA GLU A 21 -48.50 -5.12 7.36
C GLU A 21 -47.46 -5.73 6.41
N VAL A 22 -46.53 -6.50 6.99
CA VAL A 22 -45.59 -7.35 6.25
C VAL A 22 -46.37 -8.59 5.80
N SER A 23 -46.51 -8.77 4.50
CA SER A 23 -46.94 -10.04 3.91
C SER A 23 -45.71 -10.78 3.39
N ASP A 24 -45.45 -11.93 4.00
CA ASP A 24 -44.53 -12.95 3.51
C ASP A 24 -45.05 -13.51 2.18
N ALA A 25 -44.29 -13.30 1.11
CA ALA A 25 -44.46 -14.01 -0.15
C ALA A 25 -43.11 -14.21 -0.85
N ASP A 26 -42.65 -15.46 -0.83
CA ASP A 26 -41.83 -16.13 -1.84
C ASP A 26 -40.54 -15.43 -2.32
N ALA A 27 -39.51 -15.46 -1.46
CA ALA A 27 -38.12 -15.36 -1.93
C ALA A 27 -37.66 -16.73 -2.46
N ALA A 28 -37.64 -16.89 -3.78
CA ALA A 28 -36.97 -18.00 -4.44
C ALA A 28 -35.49 -18.08 -4.00
N PRO A 29 -34.90 -19.27 -3.81
CA PRO A 29 -33.52 -19.39 -3.38
C PRO A 29 -32.61 -18.77 -4.43
N ALA A 30 -31.86 -17.74 -4.03
CA ALA A 30 -30.79 -17.18 -4.83
C ALA A 30 -29.83 -18.31 -5.19
N LYS A 31 -29.69 -18.59 -6.49
CA LYS A 31 -28.63 -19.47 -6.99
C LYS A 31 -27.29 -18.85 -6.60
N THR A 32 -26.62 -19.45 -5.62
CA THR A 32 -25.22 -19.21 -5.32
C THR A 32 -24.41 -19.65 -6.54
N VAL A 33 -23.97 -18.67 -7.33
CA VAL A 33 -22.86 -18.86 -8.26
C VAL A 33 -21.61 -18.63 -7.44
N ASP A 34 -20.77 -19.65 -7.30
CA ASP A 34 -19.49 -19.54 -6.63
C ASP A 34 -18.66 -18.40 -7.25
N PRO A 35 -18.14 -17.45 -6.46
CA PRO A 35 -17.15 -16.52 -6.98
C PRO A 35 -15.88 -17.29 -7.35
N PRO A 36 -15.22 -16.98 -8.48
CA PRO A 36 -13.94 -17.59 -8.81
C PRO A 36 -12.92 -17.27 -7.71
N ARG A 37 -12.33 -18.32 -7.13
CA ARG A 37 -11.30 -18.26 -6.11
C ARG A 37 -9.97 -17.85 -6.77
N CYS A 38 -9.37 -16.76 -6.30
CA CYS A 38 -8.01 -16.33 -6.63
C CYS A 38 -7.03 -16.92 -5.62
N LEU A 39 -6.14 -17.80 -6.07
CA LEU A 39 -4.89 -18.17 -5.42
C LEU A 39 -4.05 -18.88 -6.48
N ALA A 40 -2.94 -18.27 -6.91
CA ALA A 40 -1.82 -18.99 -7.49
C ALA A 40 -0.53 -18.21 -7.27
N THR A 41 0.54 -18.93 -6.97
CA THR A 41 1.93 -18.47 -7.00
C THR A 41 2.57 -19.03 -8.27
N VAL A 42 3.26 -18.21 -9.07
CA VAL A 42 4.04 -18.69 -10.22
C VAL A 42 5.53 -18.62 -9.89
N GLY A 43 6.16 -19.79 -9.85
CA GLY A 43 7.62 -19.89 -9.87
C GLY A 43 8.15 -19.56 -11.26
N LEU A 44 8.65 -18.32 -11.45
CA LEU A 44 9.31 -17.88 -12.67
C LEU A 44 10.84 -17.98 -12.54
N ASP A 45 11.37 -19.19 -12.66
CA ASP A 45 12.81 -19.42 -12.93
C ASP A 45 13.13 -19.48 -14.44
N ASP A 46 12.17 -19.17 -15.32
CA ASP A 46 12.37 -19.17 -16.78
C ASP A 46 12.21 -17.78 -17.44
N GLN A 47 13.38 -17.20 -17.74
CA GLN A 47 13.73 -16.52 -19.00
C GLN A 47 12.65 -15.72 -19.76
N LEU A 48 12.15 -14.62 -19.20
CA LEU A 48 11.39 -13.63 -19.98
C LEU A 48 12.32 -12.72 -20.80
N ARG A 49 12.59 -13.13 -22.04
CA ARG A 49 13.15 -12.27 -23.09
C ARG A 49 12.02 -11.75 -23.97
N TRP A 50 11.78 -10.44 -23.97
CA TRP A 50 11.22 -9.81 -25.17
C TRP A 50 12.35 -9.86 -26.19
N ALA A 51 12.29 -10.73 -27.19
CA ALA A 51 13.40 -10.95 -28.14
C ALA A 51 13.74 -9.73 -29.03
N SER A 52 13.26 -8.54 -28.66
CA SER A 52 12.72 -7.59 -29.61
C SER A 52 12.35 -6.23 -28.99
N ALA A 53 12.89 -5.80 -27.84
CA ALA A 53 12.85 -4.36 -27.54
C ALA A 53 13.63 -3.67 -28.67
N PRO A 54 12.99 -2.90 -29.60
CA PRO A 54 13.75 -2.21 -30.62
C PRO A 54 14.74 -1.28 -29.89
N PRO A 55 15.99 -1.15 -30.35
CA PRO A 55 16.89 -0.19 -29.76
C PRO A 55 16.22 1.18 -29.84
N TRP A 56 15.84 1.71 -28.68
CA TRP A 56 15.55 3.12 -28.55
C TRP A 56 16.87 3.87 -28.81
N PRO A 57 16.89 4.94 -29.63
CA PRO A 57 15.76 5.76 -30.04
C PRO A 57 15.16 5.39 -31.40
N TYR A 58 13.83 5.49 -31.52
CA TYR A 58 13.26 6.03 -32.76
C TYR A 58 13.88 7.42 -32.94
N GLY A 59 14.60 7.63 -34.05
CA GLY A 59 15.38 8.85 -34.29
C GLY A 59 14.59 10.15 -34.07
N GLU A 60 15.27 11.30 -34.15
CA GLU A 60 14.73 12.63 -33.82
C GLU A 60 13.38 13.00 -34.48
N SER A 61 12.92 12.24 -35.48
CA SER A 61 11.62 12.38 -36.13
C SER A 61 10.42 11.78 -35.36
N GLY A 62 10.59 10.81 -34.45
CA GLY A 62 9.51 10.25 -33.61
C GLY A 62 8.24 9.79 -34.36
N GLN A 63 8.37 9.36 -35.62
CA GLN A 63 7.21 9.04 -36.45
C GLN A 63 6.60 7.69 -36.07
N CYS A 64 5.34 7.72 -35.63
CA CYS A 64 4.51 6.53 -35.49
C CYS A 64 4.29 5.90 -36.87
N HIS A 65 4.58 4.60 -37.03
CA HIS A 65 4.47 3.91 -38.31
C HIS A 65 3.02 3.62 -38.71
N ALA A 66 2.14 3.54 -37.72
CA ALA A 66 0.71 3.39 -37.90
C ALA A 66 0.00 4.75 -37.69
N PRO A 67 -1.18 4.98 -38.31
CA PRO A 67 -2.03 6.09 -37.95
C PRO A 67 -2.37 6.07 -36.46
N VAL A 68 -2.45 7.26 -35.84
CA VAL A 68 -2.99 7.42 -34.48
C VAL A 68 -4.45 7.86 -34.63
N VAL A 69 -5.37 7.10 -34.03
CA VAL A 69 -6.80 7.41 -33.99
C VAL A 69 -7.15 7.78 -32.56
N VAL A 70 -7.60 9.01 -32.34
CA VAL A 70 -8.09 9.47 -31.03
C VAL A 70 -9.61 9.32 -31.00
N LEU A 71 -10.10 8.47 -30.10
CA LEU A 71 -11.54 8.19 -29.99
C LEU A 71 -12.23 9.15 -29.04
N ASP A 72 -13.37 9.69 -29.48
CA ASP A 72 -14.30 10.39 -28.61
C ASP A 72 -15.23 9.40 -27.91
N VAL A 73 -14.99 9.21 -26.62
CA VAL A 73 -15.76 8.34 -25.72
C VAL A 73 -16.62 9.15 -24.74
N GLY A 74 -17.15 10.28 -25.20
CA GLY A 74 -18.10 11.11 -24.46
C GLY A 74 -17.55 12.40 -23.87
N LYS A 75 -16.34 12.83 -24.27
CA LYS A 75 -15.75 14.11 -23.84
C LYS A 75 -16.09 15.26 -24.80
N GLY A 76 -16.49 14.92 -26.01
CA GLY A 76 -16.76 15.88 -27.06
C GLY A 76 -15.49 16.25 -27.81
N MET A 77 -15.57 16.15 -29.13
CA MET A 77 -14.48 16.33 -30.08
C MET A 77 -13.69 17.64 -29.94
N LYS A 78 -14.35 18.72 -29.49
CA LYS A 78 -13.73 20.04 -29.28
C LYS A 78 -12.65 20.00 -28.19
N GLY A 79 -12.94 19.36 -27.06
CA GLY A 79 -11.99 19.24 -25.94
C GLY A 79 -10.82 18.30 -26.25
N ILE A 80 -11.11 17.22 -26.98
CA ILE A 80 -10.09 16.26 -27.42
C ILE A 80 -9.12 16.92 -28.40
N LYS A 81 -9.62 17.66 -29.40
CA LYS A 81 -8.78 18.35 -30.37
C LYS A 81 -7.85 19.37 -29.72
N SER A 82 -8.30 20.12 -28.71
CA SER A 82 -7.44 21.09 -28.01
C SER A 82 -6.26 20.44 -27.28
N SER A 83 -6.42 19.22 -26.76
CA SER A 83 -5.37 18.52 -26.01
C SER A 83 -4.41 17.73 -26.91
N PHE A 84 -4.94 17.02 -27.93
CA PHE A 84 -4.15 16.05 -28.67
C PHE A 84 -3.62 16.53 -30.01
N PHE A 85 -4.17 17.60 -30.60
CA PHE A 85 -3.70 18.07 -31.91
C PHE A 85 -2.24 18.52 -31.90
N LYS A 86 -1.76 19.08 -30.78
CA LYS A 86 -0.35 19.44 -30.61
C LYS A 86 0.58 18.21 -30.56
N ILE A 87 0.10 17.13 -29.95
CA ILE A 87 0.86 15.88 -29.76
C ILE A 87 0.87 15.09 -31.08
N PHE A 88 -0.30 14.90 -31.67
CA PHE A 88 -0.55 14.15 -32.90
C PHE A 88 -1.22 15.05 -33.96
N PRO A 89 -0.47 15.93 -34.65
CA PRO A 89 -1.03 16.85 -35.65
C PRO A 89 -1.61 16.13 -36.88
N ARG A 90 -1.26 14.85 -37.07
CA ARG A 90 -1.78 13.98 -38.14
C ARG A 90 -2.73 12.90 -37.60
N GLY A 91 -3.11 12.98 -36.32
CA GLY A 91 -4.05 12.03 -35.73
C GLY A 91 -5.43 12.15 -36.38
N LYS A 92 -6.07 11.02 -36.64
CA LYS A 92 -7.50 10.99 -36.97
C LYS A 92 -8.29 11.09 -35.68
N PHE A 93 -9.39 11.83 -35.70
CA PHE A 93 -10.29 11.93 -34.57
C PHE A 93 -11.65 11.39 -34.98
N MET A 94 -12.15 10.40 -34.25
CA MET A 94 -13.30 9.60 -34.67
C MET A 94 -14.21 9.34 -33.48
N THR A 95 -15.50 9.11 -33.74
CA THR A 95 -16.36 8.48 -32.74
C THR A 95 -16.05 6.99 -32.67
N VAL A 96 -16.52 6.32 -31.61
CA VAL A 96 -16.35 4.86 -31.49
C VAL A 96 -17.06 4.13 -32.63
N ALA A 97 -18.27 4.57 -33.01
CA ALA A 97 -19.03 4.00 -34.12
C ALA A 97 -18.28 4.12 -35.45
N ASP A 98 -17.78 5.34 -35.79
CA ASP A 98 -17.02 5.55 -37.02
C ASP A 98 -15.77 4.66 -37.10
N PHE A 99 -15.12 4.42 -35.96
CA PHE A 99 -13.93 3.59 -35.90
C PHE A 99 -14.23 2.10 -36.12
N CYS A 100 -15.35 1.61 -35.58
CA CYS A 100 -15.75 0.20 -35.71
C CYS A 100 -16.02 -0.22 -37.16
N ASP A 101 -16.40 0.74 -38.01
CA ASP A 101 -16.70 0.55 -39.43
C ASP A 101 -15.52 0.92 -40.36
N ASP A 102 -14.36 1.29 -39.82
CA ASP A 102 -13.21 1.77 -40.60
C ASP A 102 -12.23 0.62 -40.95
N ALA A 103 -11.60 0.73 -42.13
CA ALA A 103 -10.55 -0.16 -42.61
C ALA A 103 -9.26 -0.14 -41.75
N LEU A 104 -9.18 0.74 -40.76
CA LEU A 104 -8.09 0.89 -39.78
C LEU A 104 -8.10 -0.14 -38.65
N LEU A 105 -9.14 -0.98 -38.54
CA LEU A 105 -9.17 -2.06 -37.55
C LEU A 105 -7.93 -2.98 -37.66
N GLY A 106 -7.18 -3.15 -36.56
CA GLY A 106 -5.91 -3.88 -36.52
C GLY A 106 -4.69 -3.14 -37.07
N LYS A 107 -4.81 -1.89 -37.54
CA LYS A 107 -3.75 -1.20 -38.32
C LYS A 107 -3.38 0.19 -37.79
N CYS A 108 -3.79 0.51 -36.58
CA CYS A 108 -3.59 1.83 -35.99
C CYS A 108 -3.34 1.76 -34.49
N VAL A 109 -2.86 2.85 -33.92
CA VAL A 109 -2.85 3.07 -32.46
C VAL A 109 -4.11 3.83 -32.10
N VAL A 110 -4.99 3.21 -31.33
CA VAL A 110 -6.22 3.78 -30.80
C VAL A 110 -5.94 4.44 -29.46
N LEU A 111 -6.11 5.75 -29.36
CA LEU A 111 -5.96 6.51 -28.13
C LEU A 111 -7.34 6.74 -27.49
N ILE A 112 -7.51 6.26 -26.26
CA ILE A 112 -8.73 6.41 -25.46
C ILE A 112 -8.43 7.30 -24.25
N HIS A 113 -9.08 8.46 -24.19
CA HIS A 113 -8.95 9.42 -23.10
C HIS A 113 -10.12 9.32 -22.11
N GLY A 114 -9.83 9.44 -20.82
CA GLY A 114 -10.82 9.37 -19.74
C GLY A 114 -11.83 10.53 -19.68
N GLY A 115 -13.10 10.20 -19.36
CA GLY A 115 -14.25 11.09 -19.16
C GLY A 115 -15.39 10.36 -18.42
N GLY A 116 -16.24 11.07 -17.67
CA GLY A 116 -17.18 10.43 -16.71
C GLY A 116 -18.30 9.57 -17.30
N GLU A 117 -18.48 9.53 -18.63
CA GLU A 117 -19.69 8.99 -19.27
C GLU A 117 -19.46 7.82 -20.24
N HIS A 118 -18.31 7.14 -20.19
CA HIS A 118 -17.94 6.10 -21.16
C HIS A 118 -18.98 5.00 -21.40
N LYS A 119 -19.73 4.61 -20.35
CA LYS A 119 -20.80 3.60 -20.39
C LYS A 119 -21.94 3.93 -21.37
N ASN A 120 -22.07 5.19 -21.78
CA ASN A 120 -23.12 5.64 -22.70
C ASN A 120 -22.72 5.50 -24.19
N TYR A 121 -21.44 5.20 -24.48
CA TYR A 121 -20.89 5.28 -25.84
C TYR A 121 -20.31 3.96 -26.37
N ILE A 122 -20.11 2.96 -25.52
CA ILE A 122 -19.55 1.66 -25.91
C ILE A 122 -20.46 0.56 -25.35
N GLY A 123 -21.18 -0.11 -26.25
CA GLY A 123 -21.91 -1.34 -25.96
C GLY A 123 -21.05 -2.59 -26.24
N ASP A 124 -21.68 -3.76 -26.16
CA ASP A 124 -21.00 -5.04 -26.37
C ASP A 124 -20.44 -5.18 -27.80
N SER A 125 -21.11 -4.61 -28.81
CA SER A 125 -20.64 -4.60 -30.21
C SER A 125 -19.34 -3.82 -30.39
N GLU A 126 -19.27 -2.60 -29.85
CA GLU A 126 -18.07 -1.77 -29.95
C GLU A 126 -16.92 -2.34 -29.11
N LYS A 127 -17.24 -2.93 -27.95
CA LYS A 127 -16.27 -3.66 -27.13
C LYS A 127 -15.65 -4.82 -27.91
N GLU A 128 -16.45 -5.64 -28.58
CA GLU A 128 -15.94 -6.75 -29.39
C GLU A 128 -15.07 -6.24 -30.55
N LYS A 129 -15.42 -5.10 -31.15
CA LYS A 129 -14.59 -4.46 -32.18
C LYS A 129 -13.24 -3.98 -31.65
N LEU A 130 -13.18 -3.42 -30.44
CA LEU A 130 -11.91 -3.04 -29.80
C LEU A 130 -11.07 -4.27 -29.41
N ALA A 131 -11.70 -5.38 -29.02
CA ALA A 131 -11.02 -6.65 -28.82
C ALA A 131 -10.49 -7.24 -30.14
N GLU A 132 -11.30 -7.21 -31.20
CA GLU A 132 -10.91 -7.59 -32.57
C GLU A 132 -9.75 -6.73 -33.07
N HIS A 133 -9.73 -5.44 -32.76
CA HIS A 133 -8.62 -4.53 -33.08
C HIS A 133 -7.30 -5.04 -32.50
N LEU A 134 -7.25 -5.35 -31.19
CA LEU A 134 -6.06 -5.90 -30.53
C LEU A 134 -5.67 -7.26 -31.12
N ARG A 135 -6.64 -8.17 -31.32
CA ARG A 135 -6.39 -9.50 -31.91
C ARG A 135 -5.79 -9.46 -33.32
N ARG A 136 -6.04 -8.39 -34.07
CA ARG A 136 -5.48 -8.15 -35.42
C ARG A 136 -4.16 -7.39 -35.43
N GLY A 137 -3.50 -7.26 -34.28
CA GLY A 137 -2.24 -6.55 -34.14
C GLY A 137 -2.35 -5.06 -33.91
N GLY A 138 -3.57 -4.53 -33.76
CA GLY A 138 -3.83 -3.15 -33.36
C GLY A 138 -3.29 -2.82 -31.97
N ALA A 139 -3.18 -1.52 -31.66
CA ALA A 139 -2.70 -1.10 -30.35
C ALA A 139 -3.67 -0.14 -29.65
N ILE A 140 -3.83 -0.29 -28.33
CA ILE A 140 -4.65 0.60 -27.50
C ILE A 140 -3.77 1.39 -26.54
N MET A 141 -3.86 2.71 -26.60
CA MET A 141 -3.20 3.63 -25.68
C MET A 141 -4.27 4.33 -24.82
N THR A 142 -4.18 4.22 -23.50
CA THR A 142 -5.17 4.82 -22.59
C THR A 142 -4.56 5.90 -21.73
N ILE A 143 -5.36 6.91 -21.38
CA ILE A 143 -4.97 7.96 -20.45
C ILE A 143 -6.02 8.13 -19.34
N SER A 144 -5.56 8.25 -18.10
CA SER A 144 -6.39 8.51 -16.92
C SER A 144 -7.53 7.49 -16.83
N ALA A 145 -8.79 7.92 -16.70
CA ALA A 145 -9.94 7.02 -16.60
C ALA A 145 -10.10 6.08 -17.80
N GLY A 146 -9.46 6.36 -18.95
CA GLY A 146 -9.39 5.43 -20.07
C GLY A 146 -8.74 4.08 -19.68
N GLY A 147 -7.76 4.11 -18.77
CA GLY A 147 -7.11 2.90 -18.25
C GLY A 147 -8.06 2.06 -17.38
N THR A 148 -8.81 2.71 -16.48
CA THR A 148 -9.88 2.05 -15.71
C THR A 148 -10.94 1.45 -16.64
N PHE A 149 -11.32 2.21 -17.66
CA PHE A 149 -12.38 1.84 -18.58
C PHE A 149 -12.00 0.65 -19.47
N CYS A 150 -10.76 0.61 -19.97
CA CYS A 150 -10.28 -0.51 -20.78
C CYS A 150 -9.79 -1.70 -19.92
N GLY A 151 -9.47 -1.46 -18.64
CA GLY A 151 -9.05 -2.48 -17.69
C GLY A 151 -10.17 -3.47 -17.31
N CYS A 152 -9.92 -4.27 -16.29
CA CYS A 152 -10.73 -5.46 -15.99
C CYS A 152 -11.56 -5.38 -14.71
N ASN A 153 -11.67 -4.21 -14.08
CA ASN A 153 -12.58 -4.06 -12.95
C ASN A 153 -14.04 -4.27 -13.38
N LYS A 154 -14.91 -4.60 -12.41
CA LYS A 154 -16.37 -4.70 -12.62
C LYS A 154 -16.91 -3.41 -13.28
N GLY A 155 -17.63 -3.57 -14.38
CA GLY A 155 -18.21 -2.49 -15.18
C GLY A 155 -17.25 -1.82 -16.17
N SER A 156 -16.03 -2.34 -16.33
CA SER A 156 -15.08 -1.94 -17.37
C SER A 156 -15.18 -2.86 -18.60
N LEU A 157 -14.49 -2.50 -19.69
CA LEU A 157 -14.52 -3.28 -20.93
C LEU A 157 -13.78 -4.62 -20.80
N GLY A 158 -12.82 -4.77 -19.89
CA GLY A 158 -12.05 -6.02 -19.76
C GLY A 158 -11.19 -6.30 -20.99
N LEU A 159 -10.64 -5.26 -21.62
CA LEU A 159 -9.77 -5.39 -22.80
C LEU A 159 -8.30 -5.51 -22.40
N LEU A 160 -7.90 -4.86 -21.31
CA LEU A 160 -6.53 -4.75 -20.86
C LEU A 160 -6.31 -5.46 -19.52
N PRO A 161 -5.16 -6.12 -19.33
CA PRO A 161 -4.80 -6.84 -18.11
C PRO A 161 -4.34 -5.88 -17.01
N ILE A 162 -5.16 -4.86 -16.72
CA ILE A 162 -4.89 -3.79 -15.74
C ILE A 162 -6.12 -3.59 -14.84
N LEU A 163 -5.85 -3.32 -13.57
CA LEU A 163 -6.83 -2.99 -12.53
C LEU A 163 -6.66 -1.55 -12.07
N ALA A 164 -7.76 -0.81 -11.98
CA ALA A 164 -7.81 0.41 -11.19
C ALA A 164 -7.90 0.06 -9.70
N HIS A 165 -6.84 0.37 -8.97
CA HIS A 165 -6.73 0.22 -7.54
C HIS A 165 -7.52 1.31 -6.79
N ASP A 166 -8.15 0.88 -5.70
CA ASP A 166 -8.90 1.71 -4.77
C ASP A 166 -9.87 2.69 -5.46
N ARG A 167 -10.90 2.12 -6.08
CA ARG A 167 -11.98 2.88 -6.73
C ARG A 167 -12.90 3.59 -5.74
N GLN A 168 -12.78 3.29 -4.44
CA GLN A 168 -13.60 3.91 -3.38
C GLN A 168 -13.12 5.34 -3.11
N HIS A 169 -11.81 5.58 -3.13
CA HIS A 169 -11.22 6.90 -2.97
C HIS A 169 -10.80 7.50 -4.31
N TRP A 170 -11.70 7.53 -5.29
CA TRP A 170 -11.41 8.03 -6.64
C TRP A 170 -11.09 9.55 -6.67
N GLN A 171 -11.54 10.32 -5.67
CA GLN A 171 -11.21 11.73 -5.50
C GLN A 171 -9.81 11.90 -4.89
N ARG A 172 -8.79 11.48 -5.63
CA ARG A 172 -7.38 11.48 -5.23
C ARG A 172 -6.70 12.85 -5.33
N GLY A 173 -7.45 13.85 -5.75
CA GLY A 173 -6.96 15.19 -5.86
C GLY A 173 -6.47 15.60 -7.23
N THR A 174 -6.03 16.85 -7.31
CA THR A 174 -5.61 17.49 -8.56
C THR A 174 -4.31 18.25 -8.36
N GLY A 175 -3.29 18.00 -9.17
CA GLY A 175 -1.99 18.65 -8.97
C GLY A 175 -0.97 18.37 -10.06
N SER A 176 0.26 18.82 -9.81
CA SER A 176 1.42 18.38 -10.59
C SER A 176 2.02 17.14 -9.93
N VAL A 177 2.47 16.19 -10.74
CA VAL A 177 3.21 15.01 -10.30
C VAL A 177 4.48 14.88 -11.11
N VAL A 178 5.54 14.39 -10.47
CA VAL A 178 6.81 14.01 -11.08
C VAL A 178 6.80 12.49 -11.21
N LEU A 179 7.21 12.01 -12.37
CA LEU A 179 7.39 10.60 -12.66
C LEU A 179 8.86 10.31 -12.88
N LYS A 180 9.33 9.15 -12.43
CA LYS A 180 10.68 8.66 -12.72
C LYS A 180 10.64 7.35 -13.50
N PRO A 181 11.61 7.10 -14.38
CA PRO A 181 11.71 5.80 -15.03
C PRO A 181 12.05 4.70 -14.02
N THR A 182 11.45 3.53 -14.21
CA THR A 182 11.88 2.30 -13.54
C THR A 182 13.24 1.85 -14.12
N PRO A 183 13.96 0.88 -13.53
CA PRO A 183 15.18 0.34 -14.17
C PRO A 183 14.95 -0.14 -15.61
N TYR A 184 13.78 -0.70 -15.89
CA TYR A 184 13.36 -1.05 -17.25
C TYR A 184 13.04 0.20 -18.10
N GLY A 185 12.33 1.17 -17.51
CA GLY A 185 12.08 2.47 -18.10
C GLY A 185 13.33 3.24 -18.48
N GLU A 186 14.39 3.20 -17.68
CA GLU A 186 15.68 3.86 -17.98
C GLU A 186 16.36 3.26 -19.20
N GLN A 187 16.22 1.95 -19.41
CA GLN A 187 16.74 1.27 -20.61
C GLN A 187 15.94 1.68 -21.85
N LEU A 188 14.61 1.81 -21.71
CA LEU A 188 13.73 2.21 -22.80
C LEU A 188 13.76 3.73 -23.09
N LEU A 189 14.02 4.54 -22.08
CA LEU A 189 13.93 6.01 -22.10
C LEU A 189 15.22 6.65 -21.53
N PRO A 190 16.42 6.32 -22.05
CA PRO A 190 17.70 6.71 -21.42
C PRO A 190 17.92 8.23 -21.32
N LYS A 191 17.20 9.02 -22.13
CA LYS A 191 17.24 10.49 -22.15
C LYS A 191 16.19 11.15 -21.25
N ILE A 192 15.28 10.37 -20.66
CA ILE A 192 14.26 10.87 -19.74
C ILE A 192 14.71 10.50 -18.34
N LYS A 193 14.91 11.51 -17.48
CA LYS A 193 15.28 11.33 -16.07
C LYS A 193 14.11 11.55 -15.14
N GLU A 194 13.27 12.50 -15.50
CA GLU A 194 12.01 12.77 -14.84
C GLU A 194 11.02 13.32 -15.86
N VAL A 195 9.74 13.20 -15.54
CA VAL A 195 8.63 13.74 -16.34
C VAL A 195 7.65 14.42 -15.40
N GLU A 196 7.43 15.71 -15.59
CA GLU A 196 6.33 16.39 -14.94
C GLU A 196 5.02 16.13 -15.68
N SER A 197 3.95 15.91 -14.93
CA SER A 197 2.62 15.67 -15.47
C SER A 197 1.56 16.34 -14.62
N LYS A 198 0.36 16.48 -15.16
CA LYS A 198 -0.81 16.81 -14.34
C LYS A 198 -1.50 15.54 -13.88
N TYR A 199 -2.11 15.63 -12.72
CA TYR A 199 -2.90 14.57 -12.13
C TYR A 199 -4.28 15.14 -11.81
N PHE A 200 -5.34 14.51 -12.29
CA PHE A 200 -6.72 14.94 -12.03
C PHE A 200 -7.57 13.73 -11.65
N ASN A 201 -7.53 13.33 -10.37
CA ASN A 201 -8.26 12.16 -9.87
C ASN A 201 -8.01 10.89 -10.73
N CYS A 202 -6.78 10.72 -11.22
CA CYS A 202 -6.47 9.59 -12.09
C CYS A 202 -6.45 8.26 -11.32
N PRO A 203 -6.81 7.14 -11.95
CA PRO A 203 -6.77 5.85 -11.29
C PRO A 203 -5.32 5.44 -10.94
N ALA A 204 -5.11 4.84 -9.77
CA ALA A 204 -3.89 4.04 -9.55
C ALA A 204 -4.05 2.74 -10.35
N LEU A 205 -3.16 2.48 -11.31
CA LEU A 205 -3.30 1.35 -12.24
C LEU A 205 -2.27 0.28 -11.89
N LEU A 206 -2.73 -0.94 -11.62
CA LEU A 206 -1.91 -2.09 -11.27
C LEU A 206 -2.06 -3.18 -12.35
N PRO A 207 -1.01 -3.95 -12.65
CA PRO A 207 -1.16 -5.14 -13.48
C PRO A 207 -2.09 -6.16 -12.80
N VAL A 208 -2.80 -6.96 -13.61
CA VAL A 208 -3.49 -8.15 -13.09
C VAL A 208 -2.48 -9.23 -12.69
N ALA A 209 -2.88 -10.08 -11.76
CA ALA A 209 -2.13 -11.26 -11.36
C ALA A 209 -1.93 -12.24 -12.53
N GLU A 210 -0.85 -13.01 -12.48
CA GLU A 210 -0.35 -13.81 -13.60
C GLU A 210 -1.37 -14.85 -14.07
N GLU A 211 -2.09 -15.46 -13.13
CA GLU A 211 -3.13 -16.45 -13.38
C GLU A 211 -4.30 -15.93 -14.22
N HIS A 212 -4.49 -14.60 -14.26
CA HIS A 212 -5.52 -13.96 -15.07
C HIS A 212 -5.04 -13.53 -16.44
N LEU A 213 -3.73 -13.51 -16.70
CA LEU A 213 -3.17 -13.03 -17.97
C LEU A 213 -3.61 -13.90 -19.16
N ALA A 214 -3.76 -15.20 -18.93
CA ALA A 214 -4.23 -16.14 -19.95
C ALA A 214 -5.61 -15.77 -20.51
N ALA A 215 -6.50 -15.17 -19.69
CA ALA A 215 -7.81 -14.71 -20.13
C ALA A 215 -7.72 -13.54 -21.14
N PHE A 216 -6.60 -12.84 -21.17
CA PHE A 216 -6.30 -11.76 -22.12
C PHE A 216 -5.45 -12.24 -23.30
N GLY A 217 -5.09 -13.53 -23.37
CA GLY A 217 -4.23 -14.07 -24.41
C GLY A 217 -2.77 -13.61 -24.29
N THR A 218 -2.31 -13.37 -23.06
CA THR A 218 -0.92 -13.03 -22.76
C THR A 218 -0.41 -13.82 -21.56
N THR A 219 0.91 -13.90 -21.42
CA THR A 219 1.59 -14.45 -20.23
C THR A 219 2.42 -13.37 -19.54
N LEU A 220 2.31 -12.13 -19.98
CA LEU A 220 3.12 -11.02 -19.52
C LEU A 220 2.25 -9.93 -18.91
N PRO A 221 2.50 -9.53 -17.65
CA PRO A 221 1.79 -8.41 -17.05
C PRO A 221 2.19 -7.10 -17.74
N GLY A 222 1.39 -6.05 -17.49
CA GLY A 222 1.79 -4.70 -17.83
C GLY A 222 3.10 -4.34 -17.13
N LEU A 223 4.14 -4.03 -17.91
CA LEU A 223 5.45 -3.66 -17.39
C LEU A 223 5.50 -2.16 -17.08
N PRO A 224 5.75 -1.75 -15.82
CA PRO A 224 5.88 -0.35 -15.47
C PRO A 224 7.19 0.22 -16.02
N ILE A 225 7.08 1.31 -16.79
CA ILE A 225 8.23 2.06 -17.32
C ILE A 225 8.42 3.41 -16.66
N LEU A 226 7.37 3.97 -16.05
CA LEU A 226 7.43 5.18 -15.22
C LEU A 226 6.63 4.92 -13.95
N THR A 227 7.15 5.35 -12.80
CA THR A 227 6.46 5.35 -11.51
C THR A 227 6.33 6.77 -10.98
N TYR A 228 5.37 7.01 -10.08
CA TYR A 228 5.23 8.30 -9.43
C TYR A 228 6.36 8.52 -8.40
N GLU A 229 6.94 9.71 -8.44
CA GLU A 229 7.90 10.23 -7.46
C GLU A 229 7.24 11.28 -6.53
N THR A 230 6.13 11.88 -6.97
CA THR A 230 5.41 12.89 -6.17
C THR A 230 4.34 12.26 -5.31
N GLU A 231 4.37 12.63 -4.03
CA GLU A 231 3.31 12.34 -3.09
C GLU A 231 2.21 13.41 -3.15
N MET A 232 0.94 13.00 -3.31
CA MET A 232 -0.21 13.88 -3.56
C MET A 232 -1.00 14.28 -2.30
N ASN A 233 -0.32 14.39 -1.15
CA ASN A 233 -0.98 14.61 0.15
C ASN A 233 -1.64 16.00 0.30
N ASP A 234 -1.29 16.97 -0.55
CA ASP A 234 -1.90 18.30 -0.56
C ASP A 234 -3.33 18.34 -1.15
N CYS A 235 -3.86 17.19 -1.59
CA CYS A 235 -5.19 17.13 -2.20
C CYS A 235 -6.17 16.18 -1.49
N GLN A 236 -5.97 15.93 -0.19
CA GLN A 236 -6.87 15.10 0.63
C GLN A 236 -7.02 13.64 0.16
N SER A 237 -6.09 13.13 -0.66
CA SER A 237 -6.06 11.71 -1.04
C SER A 237 -5.68 10.84 0.17
N ALA A 238 -6.43 9.76 0.40
CA ALA A 238 -6.13 8.77 1.43
C ALA A 238 -5.05 7.76 1.01
N THR A 239 -4.54 7.84 -0.23
CA THR A 239 -3.63 6.87 -0.83
C THR A 239 -2.44 7.60 -1.45
N SER A 240 -1.23 7.21 -1.06
CA SER A 240 0.01 7.67 -1.69
C SER A 240 0.13 7.10 -3.11
N LEU A 241 0.68 7.90 -4.02
CA LEU A 241 1.01 7.44 -5.37
C LEU A 241 2.46 6.97 -5.49
N LEU A 242 3.30 7.29 -4.49
CA LEU A 242 4.75 7.08 -4.56
C LEU A 242 5.09 5.63 -4.90
N GLY A 243 5.93 5.42 -5.90
CA GLY A 243 6.33 4.09 -6.36
C GLY A 243 5.29 3.34 -7.20
N LEU A 244 4.03 3.79 -7.26
CA LEU A 244 3.01 3.13 -8.07
C LEU A 244 3.29 3.31 -9.58
N PRO A 245 2.89 2.33 -10.42
CA PRO A 245 2.98 2.46 -11.86
C PRO A 245 2.20 3.68 -12.39
N ALA A 246 2.91 4.59 -13.05
CA ALA A 246 2.33 5.73 -13.73
C ALA A 246 2.14 5.47 -15.23
N VAL A 247 3.07 4.75 -15.85
CA VAL A 247 2.97 4.31 -17.25
C VAL A 247 3.39 2.85 -17.38
N GLN A 248 2.54 2.05 -18.03
CA GLN A 248 2.75 0.62 -18.24
C GLN A 248 2.65 0.26 -19.73
N LEU A 249 3.41 -0.76 -20.14
CA LEU A 249 3.43 -1.32 -21.50
C LEU A 249 3.08 -2.81 -21.46
N GLY A 250 2.38 -3.32 -22.47
CA GLY A 250 2.21 -4.77 -22.59
C GLY A 250 1.77 -5.23 -23.97
N GLU A 251 1.80 -6.54 -24.18
CA GLU A 251 1.43 -7.21 -25.42
C GLU A 251 0.26 -8.17 -25.17
N LEU A 252 -0.66 -8.26 -26.12
CA LEU A 252 -1.88 -9.08 -26.09
C LEU A 252 -2.01 -9.82 -27.43
N GLY A 253 -1.46 -11.04 -27.50
CA GLY A 253 -1.27 -11.73 -28.77
C GLY A 253 -0.41 -10.91 -29.74
N GLU A 254 -0.97 -10.53 -30.89
CA GLU A 254 -0.31 -9.65 -31.86
C GLU A 254 -0.42 -8.15 -31.50
N GLY A 255 -1.36 -7.80 -30.61
CA GLY A 255 -1.67 -6.43 -30.24
C GLY A 255 -0.79 -5.89 -29.12
N ARG A 256 -0.83 -4.57 -28.93
CA ARG A 256 -0.09 -3.89 -27.86
C ARG A 256 -0.97 -2.94 -27.07
N PHE A 257 -0.58 -2.67 -25.83
CA PHE A 257 -1.21 -1.60 -25.06
C PHE A 257 -0.20 -0.73 -24.33
N VAL A 258 -0.60 0.53 -24.17
CA VAL A 258 0.08 1.51 -23.33
C VAL A 258 -0.95 2.10 -22.39
N VAL A 259 -0.66 2.09 -21.10
CA VAL A 259 -1.57 2.59 -20.09
C VAL A 259 -0.89 3.71 -19.33
N ILE A 260 -1.44 4.92 -19.41
CA ILE A 260 -0.93 6.11 -18.75
C ILE A 260 -1.96 6.53 -17.70
N SER A 261 -1.58 6.52 -16.43
CA SER A 261 -2.46 7.05 -15.38
C SER A 261 -2.53 8.58 -15.38
N PRO A 262 -1.43 9.34 -15.29
CA PRO A 262 -1.53 10.80 -15.17
C PRO A 262 -1.89 11.47 -16.50
N ASN A 263 -2.34 12.72 -16.44
CA ASN A 263 -2.71 13.53 -17.60
C ASN A 263 -1.48 14.19 -18.25
N LEU A 264 -0.62 13.37 -18.84
CA LEU A 264 0.59 13.83 -19.53
C LEU A 264 0.30 14.79 -20.69
N GLU A 265 -0.92 14.76 -21.23
CA GLU A 265 -1.38 15.58 -22.36
C GLU A 265 -1.71 17.02 -21.96
N VAL A 266 -1.96 17.27 -20.67
CA VAL A 266 -2.33 18.60 -20.18
C VAL A 266 -1.07 19.44 -19.99
N ASN A 267 -1.02 20.58 -20.70
CA ASN A 267 0.14 21.47 -20.73
C ASN A 267 1.44 20.75 -21.13
N ALA A 268 1.33 19.78 -22.05
CA ALA A 268 2.46 18.97 -22.48
C ALA A 268 3.62 19.83 -23.00
N GLY A 269 4.72 19.86 -22.26
CA GLY A 269 6.00 20.38 -22.72
C GLY A 269 6.70 19.43 -23.68
N ASP A 270 7.87 19.81 -24.18
CA ASP A 270 8.61 19.02 -25.18
C ASP A 270 8.94 17.60 -24.71
N VAL A 271 9.24 17.42 -23.42
CA VAL A 271 9.51 16.09 -22.83
C VAL A 271 8.27 15.21 -22.92
N ASN A 272 7.10 15.72 -22.50
CA ASN A 272 5.83 15.00 -22.54
C ASN A 272 5.42 14.66 -23.98
N ILE A 273 5.58 15.60 -24.92
CA ILE A 273 5.28 15.37 -26.34
C ILE A 273 6.17 14.27 -26.90
N ARG A 274 7.48 14.31 -26.61
CA ARG A 274 8.42 13.27 -27.03
C ARG A 274 8.02 11.92 -26.44
N LEU A 275 7.78 11.84 -25.14
CA LEU A 275 7.34 10.63 -24.46
C LEU A 275 6.06 10.05 -25.10
N PHE A 276 5.03 10.86 -25.35
CA PHE A 276 3.80 10.39 -25.99
C PHE A 276 4.05 9.78 -27.37
N ARG A 277 4.88 10.44 -28.18
CA ARG A 277 5.22 9.93 -29.51
C ARG A 277 6.06 8.66 -29.43
N SER A 278 6.96 8.56 -28.45
CA SER A 278 7.71 7.33 -28.15
C SER A 278 6.78 6.17 -27.84
N LEU A 279 5.81 6.39 -26.97
CA LEU A 279 4.83 5.39 -26.55
C LEU A 279 3.95 4.95 -27.72
N ALA A 280 3.44 5.90 -28.52
CA ALA A 280 2.67 5.59 -29.72
C ALA A 280 3.50 4.84 -30.78
N ALA A 281 4.75 5.25 -31.00
CA ALA A 281 5.67 4.55 -31.91
C ALA A 281 5.92 3.10 -31.44
N TRP A 282 6.22 2.91 -30.14
CA TRP A 282 6.39 1.57 -29.56
C TRP A 282 5.13 0.72 -29.73
N ALA A 283 3.95 1.29 -29.43
CA ALA A 283 2.67 0.62 -29.60
C ALA A 283 2.44 0.20 -31.07
N SER A 284 2.79 1.07 -32.03
CA SER A 284 2.65 0.78 -33.46
C SER A 284 3.64 -0.26 -34.00
N ALA A 285 4.72 -0.57 -33.27
CA ALA A 285 5.75 -1.49 -33.76
C ALA A 285 5.34 -2.97 -33.66
N GLY A 286 4.22 -3.29 -33.01
CA GLY A 286 3.62 -4.64 -33.03
C GLY A 286 3.28 -5.10 -34.46
N HIS A 287 3.03 -4.17 -35.38
CA HIS A 287 2.70 -4.46 -36.78
C HIS A 287 3.86 -5.00 -37.64
N LEU A 288 5.09 -5.10 -37.13
CA LEU A 288 6.31 -5.22 -37.96
C LEU A 288 7.18 -6.48 -37.75
N ARG A 289 6.80 -7.52 -36.99
CA ARG A 289 7.73 -8.65 -36.72
C ARG A 289 7.17 -10.08 -36.80
N PRO A 290 7.91 -11.02 -37.42
CA PRO A 290 7.93 -12.45 -37.10
C PRO A 290 8.89 -12.76 -35.93
N LEU A 291 8.54 -13.76 -35.11
CA LEU A 291 9.26 -14.23 -33.92
C LEU A 291 10.65 -14.82 -34.25
N VAL A 292 11.71 -14.33 -33.59
CA VAL A 292 13.03 -15.02 -33.53
C VAL A 292 13.64 -14.85 -32.14
N THR A 293 14.09 -15.96 -31.56
CA THR A 293 14.75 -16.11 -30.25
C THR A 293 16.28 -16.10 -30.37
N GLY A 294 16.97 -15.42 -29.45
CA GLY A 294 18.42 -15.60 -29.23
C GLY A 294 19.22 -14.31 -29.01
N GLY A 295 19.57 -14.01 -27.75
CA GLY A 295 20.52 -12.94 -27.38
C GLY A 295 20.61 -12.77 -25.86
N GLU A 296 21.84 -12.68 -25.31
CA GLU A 296 22.22 -12.79 -23.88
C GLU A 296 21.46 -11.88 -22.87
N ALA A 297 21.45 -12.31 -21.60
CA ALA A 297 20.47 -11.96 -20.57
C ALA A 297 20.77 -10.67 -19.76
N ILE A 298 19.72 -9.93 -19.41
CA ILE A 298 19.72 -8.79 -18.47
C ILE A 298 18.56 -9.02 -17.48
N HIS A 299 18.82 -8.83 -16.19
CA HIS A 299 17.85 -9.02 -15.11
C HIS A 299 16.82 -7.86 -15.06
N GLY A 300 15.53 -8.18 -15.17
CA GLY A 300 14.45 -7.26 -14.85
C GLY A 300 14.19 -7.18 -13.33
N PRO A 301 13.49 -6.15 -12.83
CA PRO A 301 13.05 -6.11 -11.45
C PRO A 301 12.13 -7.31 -11.17
N ARG A 302 12.45 -8.08 -10.12
CA ARG A 302 11.59 -9.15 -9.61
C ARG A 302 10.48 -8.50 -8.80
N PHE A 303 9.24 -8.59 -9.29
CA PHE A 303 8.07 -8.38 -8.45
C PHE A 303 7.65 -9.77 -7.97
N ASP A 304 7.85 -10.03 -6.69
CA ASP A 304 7.43 -11.26 -6.02
C ASP A 304 5.91 -11.19 -5.76
N GLU A 305 5.14 -12.23 -6.03
CA GLU A 305 3.70 -12.25 -5.68
C GLU A 305 3.47 -12.11 -4.16
N THR A 306 4.46 -12.38 -3.30
CA THR A 306 4.41 -12.08 -1.87
C THR A 306 4.56 -10.59 -1.55
N SER A 307 5.00 -9.77 -2.52
CA SER A 307 5.15 -8.32 -2.38
C SER A 307 3.92 -7.51 -2.83
N MET A 308 2.84 -8.16 -3.31
CA MET A 308 1.63 -7.49 -3.79
C MET A 308 0.29 -8.02 -3.26
N THR A 309 0.24 -8.79 -2.16
CA THR A 309 -1.07 -9.10 -1.52
C THR A 309 -1.53 -7.97 -0.60
N GLY A 310 -1.76 -6.80 -1.19
CA GLY A 310 -2.69 -5.81 -0.67
C GLY A 310 -4.08 -6.14 -1.19
N THR A 311 -4.85 -6.89 -0.39
CA THR A 311 -6.24 -7.36 -0.59
C THR A 311 -6.41 -8.73 -1.25
N ASP A 312 -6.10 -9.80 -0.51
CA ASP A 312 -6.97 -10.99 -0.60
C ASP A 312 -8.18 -10.78 0.32
N ARG A 313 -9.34 -10.94 -0.30
CA ARG A 313 -10.62 -10.37 0.14
C ARG A 313 -11.60 -11.40 0.69
N ASP A 314 -11.25 -12.68 0.76
CA ASP A 314 -12.22 -13.73 1.04
C ASP A 314 -11.65 -14.82 1.95
N GLY A 315 -11.53 -14.54 3.26
CA GLY A 315 -11.52 -15.55 4.34
C GLY A 315 -10.71 -16.84 4.11
N GLY A 316 -9.60 -16.79 3.39
CA GLY A 316 -8.79 -17.95 3.03
C GLY A 316 -8.09 -18.54 4.25
N GLU A 317 -7.87 -19.86 4.25
CA GLU A 317 -7.14 -20.54 5.31
C GLU A 317 -5.78 -19.88 5.54
N LEU A 318 -5.48 -19.63 6.82
CA LEU A 318 -4.23 -19.04 7.29
C LEU A 318 -3.03 -19.81 6.72
N TYR A 319 -2.27 -19.14 5.86
CA TYR A 319 -0.98 -19.66 5.41
C TYR A 319 -0.08 -19.87 6.64
N THR A 320 0.35 -21.11 6.86
CA THR A 320 1.45 -21.40 7.79
C THR A 320 2.73 -20.82 7.22
N PHE A 321 3.22 -19.75 7.85
CA PHE A 321 4.48 -19.11 7.46
C PHE A 321 5.65 -20.11 7.50
N PRO A 322 6.44 -20.26 6.43
CA PRO A 322 7.77 -20.83 6.56
C PRO A 322 8.58 -19.82 7.39
N ILE A 323 8.83 -20.15 8.65
CA ILE A 323 9.64 -19.36 9.57
C ILE A 323 11.06 -19.32 8.99
N ALA A 324 11.38 -18.28 8.22
CA ALA A 324 12.76 -17.96 7.91
C ALA A 324 13.42 -17.57 9.24
N SER A 325 14.24 -18.47 9.78
CA SER A 325 14.97 -18.31 11.03
C SER A 325 16.06 -17.22 10.90
N GLY A 326 15.67 -15.95 10.86
CA GLY A 326 16.57 -14.86 11.19
C GLY A 326 16.84 -14.96 12.69
N LYS A 327 18.06 -15.35 13.10
CA LYS A 327 18.42 -15.55 14.51
C LYS A 327 18.39 -14.22 15.29
N LEU A 328 17.20 -13.72 15.64
CA LEU A 328 17.07 -12.68 16.65
C LEU A 328 17.73 -13.19 17.95
N PRO A 329 18.49 -12.35 18.66
CA PRO A 329 19.17 -12.75 19.88
C PRO A 329 18.13 -13.17 20.92
N ALA A 330 18.37 -14.31 21.56
CA ALA A 330 17.60 -14.72 22.72
C ALA A 330 18.07 -13.96 23.96
N LEU A 331 17.16 -13.75 24.92
CA LEU A 331 17.56 -13.31 26.26
C LEU A 331 18.53 -14.33 26.88
N SER A 332 19.61 -13.84 27.49
CA SER A 332 20.53 -14.71 28.21
C SER A 332 19.89 -15.25 29.49
N ALA A 333 20.36 -16.39 29.98
CA ALA A 333 19.88 -16.97 31.23
C ALA A 333 20.04 -15.98 32.41
N GLU A 334 21.09 -15.17 32.40
CA GLU A 334 21.34 -14.13 33.41
C GLU A 334 20.30 -13.01 33.32
N CYS A 335 20.01 -12.50 32.13
CA CYS A 335 18.91 -11.55 31.93
C CYS A 335 17.58 -12.15 32.39
N ILE A 336 17.40 -13.46 32.17
CA ILE A 336 16.17 -14.14 32.52
C ILE A 336 16.03 -14.30 34.04
N ALA A 337 17.11 -14.65 34.73
CA ALA A 337 17.17 -14.80 36.17
C ALA A 337 17.04 -13.46 36.91
N ALA A 338 17.54 -12.37 36.31
CA ALA A 338 17.46 -11.03 36.89
C ALA A 338 16.03 -10.51 37.07
N LEU A 339 15.03 -11.09 36.39
CA LEU A 339 13.61 -10.80 36.63
C LEU A 339 13.10 -11.32 37.98
N GLY A 340 13.81 -12.26 38.61
CA GLY A 340 13.37 -12.97 39.82
C GLY A 340 12.16 -13.87 39.59
N GLU A 341 11.86 -14.75 40.55
CA GLU A 341 10.54 -15.41 40.60
C GLU A 341 9.46 -14.43 41.07
N GLU A 342 9.81 -13.55 42.02
CA GLU A 342 8.94 -12.48 42.50
C GLU A 342 9.03 -11.23 41.60
N LEU A 343 7.95 -10.92 40.88
CA LEU A 343 7.84 -9.77 39.98
C LEU A 343 7.78 -8.40 40.71
N THR A 344 8.27 -8.28 41.93
CA THR A 344 8.13 -7.08 42.76
C THR A 344 9.19 -6.02 42.48
N GLU A 345 10.41 -6.41 42.06
CA GLU A 345 11.56 -5.49 41.93
C GLU A 345 12.21 -5.51 40.52
N PHE A 346 11.40 -5.32 39.47
CA PHE A 346 11.96 -5.24 38.11
C PHE A 346 12.68 -3.91 37.86
N THR A 347 13.87 -3.98 37.26
CA THR A 347 14.61 -2.83 36.74
C THR A 347 15.10 -3.13 35.32
N LEU A 348 15.22 -2.08 34.51
CA LEU A 348 15.88 -2.19 33.21
C LEU A 348 17.41 -2.29 33.40
N PRO A 349 18.12 -3.07 32.56
CA PRO A 349 19.56 -3.25 32.70
C PRO A 349 20.32 -1.96 32.38
N GLY A 350 21.46 -1.77 33.06
CA GLY A 350 22.33 -0.62 32.84
C GLY A 350 21.63 0.72 33.09
N ASN A 351 21.93 1.70 32.24
CA ASN A 351 21.30 3.03 32.28
C ASN A 351 20.08 3.14 31.35
N CYS A 352 19.52 2.02 30.89
CA CYS A 352 18.37 2.02 30.00
C CYS A 352 17.13 2.56 30.73
N ARG A 353 16.35 3.40 30.03
CA ARG A 353 15.08 3.94 30.52
C ARG A 353 13.96 3.58 29.55
N LEU A 354 12.74 3.51 30.07
CA LEU A 354 11.52 3.47 29.29
C LEU A 354 11.06 4.91 29.00
N VAL A 355 11.18 5.36 27.75
CA VAL A 355 10.73 6.67 27.30
C VAL A 355 9.33 6.53 26.72
N ILE A 356 8.32 6.91 27.50
CA ILE A 356 6.90 6.80 27.14
C ILE A 356 6.48 8.09 26.44
N LEU A 357 6.08 8.01 25.17
CA LEU A 357 5.59 9.18 24.45
C LEU A 357 4.13 9.48 24.82
N ASP A 358 3.87 10.68 25.32
CA ASP A 358 2.49 11.12 25.56
C ASP A 358 1.81 11.53 24.26
N LEU A 359 1.13 10.54 23.69
CA LEU A 359 0.31 10.71 22.49
C LEU A 359 -1.17 10.97 22.79
N GLY A 360 -1.49 11.48 23.99
CA GLY A 360 -2.83 11.93 24.36
C GLY A 360 -3.46 11.23 25.54
N LYS A 361 -2.67 10.56 26.37
CA LYS A 361 -3.14 9.94 27.61
C LYS A 361 -2.82 10.76 28.85
N GLY A 362 -1.87 11.70 28.76
CA GLY A 362 -1.56 12.63 29.85
C GLY A 362 -1.36 11.91 31.19
N ASP A 363 -2.12 12.35 32.20
CA ASP A 363 -2.01 11.94 33.60
C ASP A 363 -2.33 10.46 33.86
N GLU A 364 -2.86 9.72 32.88
CA GLU A 364 -3.10 8.28 33.02
C GLU A 364 -1.81 7.46 32.94
N LEU A 365 -0.81 7.92 32.18
CA LEU A 365 0.41 7.15 31.88
C LEU A 365 1.21 6.74 33.13
N PRO A 366 1.45 7.61 34.13
CA PRO A 366 2.14 7.21 35.36
C PRO A 366 1.48 6.01 36.06
N SER A 367 0.14 5.99 36.10
CA SER A 367 -0.61 4.92 36.77
C SER A 367 -0.52 3.59 36.02
N ILE A 368 -0.63 3.61 34.68
CA ILE A 368 -0.56 2.43 33.83
C ILE A 368 0.81 1.74 33.97
N PHE A 369 1.89 2.50 34.02
CA PHE A 369 3.25 1.93 34.02
C PHE A 369 3.86 1.75 35.41
N ALA A 370 3.19 2.15 36.50
CA ALA A 370 3.74 2.13 37.86
C ALA A 370 4.18 0.75 38.33
N ALA A 371 3.39 -0.29 38.04
CA ALA A 371 3.74 -1.65 38.41
C ALA A 371 4.69 -2.33 37.40
N LEU A 372 4.90 -1.73 36.22
CA LEU A 372 5.67 -2.33 35.14
C LEU A 372 7.14 -1.94 35.20
N VAL A 373 7.43 -0.65 35.41
CA VAL A 373 8.78 -0.09 35.46
C VAL A 373 8.88 0.95 36.58
N PRO A 374 9.93 0.92 37.42
CA PRO A 374 10.12 1.88 38.50
C PRO A 374 10.18 3.32 38.02
N GLU A 375 9.80 4.25 38.90
CA GLU A 375 9.76 5.67 38.59
C GLU A 375 11.12 6.23 38.13
N ALA A 376 12.21 5.78 38.76
CA ALA A 376 13.56 6.22 38.41
C ALA A 376 14.02 5.84 36.99
N GLN A 377 13.37 4.87 36.34
CA GLN A 377 13.73 4.37 35.01
C GLN A 377 12.64 4.59 33.95
N ARG A 378 11.61 5.39 34.26
CA ARG A 378 10.61 5.81 33.27
C ARG A 378 10.63 7.32 33.10
N VAL A 379 10.44 7.76 31.86
CA VAL A 379 10.29 9.17 31.53
C VAL A 379 9.11 9.31 30.59
N ILE A 380 8.15 10.17 30.93
CA ILE A 380 7.04 10.51 30.05
C ILE A 380 7.40 11.81 29.33
N VAL A 381 7.29 11.81 28.01
CA VAL A 381 7.84 12.87 27.15
C VAL A 381 6.80 13.29 26.12
N ALA A 382 6.62 14.60 25.93
CA ALA A 382 5.82 15.10 24.83
C ALA A 382 6.55 14.89 23.49
N PRO A 383 5.85 14.68 22.35
CA PRO A 383 6.49 14.44 21.06
C PRO A 383 7.57 15.47 20.66
N GLN A 384 7.39 16.74 21.06
CA GLN A 384 8.29 17.85 20.75
C GLN A 384 9.59 17.80 21.57
N GLU A 385 9.57 17.13 22.72
CA GLU A 385 10.70 17.03 23.66
C GLU A 385 11.52 15.74 23.44
N LEU A 386 11.08 14.88 22.52
CA LEU A 386 11.69 13.58 22.27
C LEU A 386 13.18 13.72 21.93
N ASP A 387 13.55 14.67 21.07
CA ASP A 387 14.92 14.81 20.61
C ASP A 387 15.89 15.22 21.74
N ALA A 388 15.45 16.13 22.61
CA ALA A 388 16.23 16.60 23.75
C ALA A 388 16.33 15.56 24.89
N THR A 389 15.39 14.61 24.95
CA THR A 389 15.29 13.67 26.07
C THR A 389 16.01 12.35 25.83
N LEU A 390 16.05 11.90 24.58
CA LEU A 390 16.43 10.54 24.23
C LEU A 390 17.94 10.28 24.38
N GLN A 391 18.27 9.21 25.08
CA GLN A 391 19.64 8.75 25.31
C GLN A 391 19.92 7.43 24.56
N PRO A 392 21.20 7.13 24.23
CA PRO A 392 21.57 5.83 23.70
C PRO A 392 21.11 4.69 24.62
N GLY A 393 20.46 3.67 24.05
CA GLY A 393 19.96 2.52 24.79
C GLY A 393 18.59 2.70 25.45
N ASP A 394 17.97 3.89 25.37
CA ASP A 394 16.58 4.04 25.79
C ASP A 394 15.63 3.16 24.95
N VAL A 395 14.53 2.72 25.56
CA VAL A 395 13.43 2.05 24.86
C VAL A 395 12.29 3.05 24.72
N ILE A 396 11.99 3.47 23.49
CA ILE A 396 10.82 4.32 23.20
C ILE A 396 9.58 3.45 23.26
N PHE A 397 8.54 3.91 23.96
CA PHE A 397 7.26 3.22 24.07
C PHE A 397 6.11 4.07 23.51
N LEU A 398 5.38 3.51 22.56
CA LEU A 398 4.17 4.08 21.98
C LEU A 398 2.96 3.31 22.52
N HIS A 399 2.16 3.97 23.36
CA HIS A 399 0.97 3.36 23.97
C HIS A 399 -0.15 3.11 22.94
N GLY A 400 -1.25 2.49 23.36
CA GLY A 400 -2.43 2.33 22.50
C GLY A 400 -3.41 3.51 22.56
N GLY A 401 -4.25 3.67 21.56
CA GLY A 401 -5.05 4.88 21.35
C GLY A 401 -5.57 4.96 19.92
N MET A 402 -5.46 6.13 19.29
CA MET A 402 -5.82 6.32 17.87
C MET A 402 -4.56 6.54 17.04
N ALA A 403 -4.22 5.59 16.16
CA ALA A 403 -2.97 5.64 15.39
C ALA A 403 -2.85 6.88 14.49
N ASN A 404 -3.97 7.38 13.97
CA ASN A 404 -4.01 8.63 13.19
C ASN A 404 -3.63 9.85 14.06
N GLU A 405 -4.07 9.89 15.32
CA GLU A 405 -3.69 10.97 16.24
C GLU A 405 -2.21 10.85 16.62
N HIS A 406 -1.70 9.63 16.80
CA HIS A 406 -0.28 9.41 17.04
C HIS A 406 0.56 9.96 15.88
N ALA A 407 0.14 9.64 14.64
CA ALA A 407 0.78 10.14 13.43
C ALA A 407 0.77 11.68 13.37
N GLN A 408 -0.37 12.31 13.66
CA GLN A 408 -0.48 13.77 13.68
C GLN A 408 0.39 14.42 14.76
N ARG A 409 0.42 13.86 15.97
CA ARG A 409 1.17 14.40 17.11
C ARG A 409 2.68 14.23 16.96
N LEU A 410 3.13 13.07 16.47
CA LEU A 410 4.55 12.81 16.20
C LEU A 410 5.04 13.62 15.00
N GLY A 411 4.20 13.73 13.97
CA GLY A 411 4.57 14.37 12.72
C GLY A 411 5.81 13.73 12.08
N VAL A 412 6.37 14.45 11.11
CA VAL A 412 7.59 14.02 10.39
C VAL A 412 8.81 14.00 11.31
N LEU A 413 8.94 14.97 12.22
CA LEU A 413 10.10 15.08 13.11
C LEU A 413 10.14 13.93 14.12
N GLY A 414 9.02 13.62 14.78
CA GLY A 414 8.91 12.48 15.68
C GLY A 414 9.19 11.16 14.96
N ARG A 415 8.63 10.98 13.75
CA ARG A 415 8.96 9.84 12.89
C ARG A 415 10.46 9.70 12.64
N ARG A 416 11.09 10.76 12.13
CA ARG A 416 12.53 10.77 11.83
C ARG A 416 13.35 10.48 13.08
N ARG A 417 12.99 11.05 14.23
CA ARG A 417 13.74 10.83 15.46
C ARG A 417 13.66 9.37 15.94
N ILE A 418 12.48 8.76 15.89
CA ILE A 418 12.30 7.34 16.24
C ILE A 418 13.09 6.44 15.28
N ARG A 419 13.04 6.71 13.98
CA ARG A 419 13.84 5.97 12.99
C ARG A 419 15.34 6.17 13.21
N ARG A 420 15.78 7.38 13.54
CA ARG A 420 17.17 7.67 13.89
C ARG A 420 17.62 6.83 15.07
N HIS A 421 16.82 6.82 16.13
CA HIS A 421 17.07 6.02 17.32
C HIS A 421 17.27 4.54 16.99
N LEU A 422 16.40 3.97 16.16
CA LEU A 422 16.55 2.59 15.68
C LEU A 422 17.82 2.36 14.83
N ALA A 423 18.17 3.31 13.97
CA ALA A 423 19.39 3.24 13.16
C ALA A 423 20.67 3.36 14.01
N GLU A 424 20.59 4.07 15.14
CA GLU A 424 21.65 4.26 16.13
C GLU A 424 21.76 3.09 17.14
N GLY A 425 20.96 2.03 16.97
CA GLY A 425 20.97 0.85 17.85
C GLY A 425 20.01 0.94 19.05
N GLY A 426 19.23 2.01 19.16
CA GLY A 426 18.17 2.15 20.14
C GLY A 426 16.95 1.28 19.83
N SER A 427 15.99 1.23 20.75
CA SER A 427 14.84 0.34 20.66
C SER A 427 13.50 1.07 20.70
N VAL A 428 12.49 0.51 20.04
CA VAL A 428 11.10 1.01 20.09
C VAL A 428 10.10 -0.13 20.31
N MET A 429 9.06 0.13 21.08
CA MET A 429 7.96 -0.79 21.33
C MET A 429 6.65 -0.06 21.14
N GLY A 430 5.70 -0.67 20.43
CA GLY A 430 4.38 -0.10 20.21
C GLY A 430 3.29 -1.10 20.57
N VAL A 431 2.25 -0.62 21.25
CA VAL A 431 1.05 -1.41 21.60
C VAL A 431 -0.17 -0.84 20.90
N CYS A 432 -1.01 -1.69 20.32
CA CYS A 432 -2.25 -1.33 19.63
C CYS A 432 -2.05 -0.21 18.60
N ALA A 433 -2.43 1.04 18.91
CA ALA A 433 -2.19 2.18 18.03
C ALA A 433 -0.70 2.50 17.83
N GLY A 434 0.14 2.28 18.84
CA GLY A 434 1.59 2.35 18.71
C GLY A 434 2.13 1.28 17.75
N ALA A 435 1.63 0.04 17.83
CA ALA A 435 1.99 -1.03 16.90
C ALA A 435 1.56 -0.70 15.46
N HIS A 436 0.34 -0.18 15.31
CA HIS A 436 -0.13 0.38 14.05
C HIS A 436 0.82 1.48 13.54
N TRP A 437 1.16 2.48 14.37
CA TRP A 437 2.01 3.57 13.93
C TRP A 437 3.41 3.09 13.50
N LEU A 438 3.97 2.10 14.21
CA LEU A 438 5.26 1.48 13.88
C LEU A 438 5.25 0.73 12.55
N SER A 439 4.11 0.17 12.16
CA SER A 439 3.94 -0.52 10.88
C SER A 439 4.03 0.45 9.68
N CYS A 440 4.31 -0.13 8.53
CA CYS A 440 4.25 0.48 7.22
C CYS A 440 2.79 0.75 6.81
N ARG A 441 2.53 1.99 6.35
CA ARG A 441 1.29 2.40 5.68
C ARG A 441 1.56 3.43 4.59
N ASP A 442 0.69 3.52 3.59
CA ASP A 442 0.75 4.51 2.50
C ASP A 442 0.37 5.93 2.96
N LEU A 443 0.90 6.38 4.10
CA LEU A 443 0.62 7.66 4.73
C LEU A 443 1.92 8.28 5.31
N PRO A 444 2.16 9.58 5.10
CA PRO A 444 3.46 10.23 5.35
C PRO A 444 3.77 10.43 6.84
N LEU A 445 2.79 10.37 7.72
CA LEU A 445 2.99 10.63 9.16
C LEU A 445 3.22 9.34 9.98
N TRP A 446 3.24 8.19 9.31
CA TRP A 446 3.38 6.88 9.94
C TRP A 446 4.85 6.53 10.13
N GLY A 447 5.15 5.67 11.10
CA GLY A 447 6.51 5.38 11.54
C GLY A 447 7.37 4.71 10.47
N HIS A 448 6.77 3.77 9.71
CA HIS A 448 7.49 2.89 8.77
C HIS A 448 8.69 2.19 9.42
N ALA A 449 8.63 2.03 10.73
CA ALA A 449 9.76 1.67 11.57
C ALA A 449 9.97 0.15 11.58
N LEU A 450 8.93 -0.62 11.26
CA LEU A 450 8.98 -2.08 11.19
C LEU A 450 8.52 -2.54 9.81
N PRO A 451 9.08 -3.64 9.26
CA PRO A 451 8.61 -4.31 8.04
C PRO A 451 7.28 -5.03 8.25
N LEU A 452 6.27 -4.35 8.78
CA LEU A 452 4.95 -4.89 9.06
C LEU A 452 3.91 -4.03 8.36
N VAL A 453 2.84 -4.62 7.84
CA VAL A 453 1.68 -3.87 7.36
C VAL A 453 0.41 -4.32 8.07
N PRO A 454 -0.55 -3.42 8.30
CA PRO A 454 -1.84 -3.81 8.86
C PRO A 454 -2.67 -4.64 7.88
N HIS A 455 -2.96 -5.86 8.30
CA HIS A 455 -3.92 -6.77 7.69
C HIS A 455 -5.35 -6.43 8.12
N ASP A 456 -6.28 -6.52 7.16
CA ASP A 456 -7.71 -6.28 7.34
C ASP A 456 -8.04 -4.97 8.11
N ASN A 457 -7.73 -3.86 7.44
CA ASN A 457 -8.08 -2.51 7.90
C ASN A 457 -9.58 -2.20 7.81
N GLN A 458 -10.36 -2.96 7.04
CA GLN A 458 -11.80 -2.69 6.88
C GLN A 458 -12.57 -3.13 8.12
N ASN A 459 -12.18 -4.26 8.70
CA ASN A 459 -12.76 -4.76 9.95
C ASN A 459 -11.86 -4.44 11.15
N TRP A 460 -11.15 -3.31 11.15
CA TRP A 460 -10.28 -2.94 12.27
C TRP A 460 -11.02 -2.86 13.61
N ARG A 461 -12.32 -2.54 13.57
CA ARG A 461 -13.22 -2.46 14.74
C ARG A 461 -13.70 -3.83 15.21
N ARG A 462 -12.77 -4.71 15.58
CA ARG A 462 -13.09 -6.06 16.09
C ARG A 462 -13.60 -6.08 17.51
N GLY A 463 -13.73 -4.92 18.16
CA GLY A 463 -14.27 -4.79 19.50
C GLY A 463 -13.21 -4.77 20.58
N ILE A 464 -13.70 -4.93 21.81
CA ILE A 464 -12.90 -4.81 23.04
C ILE A 464 -13.25 -6.00 23.93
N GLY A 465 -12.25 -6.75 24.35
CA GLY A 465 -12.43 -7.90 25.21
C GLY A 465 -11.11 -8.53 25.60
N ASP A 466 -11.18 -9.58 26.41
CA ASP A 466 -10.00 -10.28 26.92
C ASP A 466 -9.72 -11.54 26.11
N LEU A 467 -8.44 -11.77 25.84
CA LEU A 467 -7.97 -12.89 25.02
C LEU A 467 -6.69 -13.50 25.59
N SER A 468 -6.33 -14.65 25.06
CA SER A 468 -5.05 -15.30 25.31
C SER A 468 -4.18 -15.36 24.06
N ILE A 469 -2.88 -15.45 24.27
CA ILE A 469 -1.89 -15.68 23.24
C ILE A 469 -1.06 -16.92 23.55
N ASP A 470 -0.59 -17.60 22.50
CA ASP A 470 0.36 -18.71 22.60
C ASP A 470 1.71 -18.26 22.05
N PHE A 471 2.80 -18.60 22.75
CA PHE A 471 4.14 -18.32 22.23
C PHE A 471 4.49 -19.25 21.07
N THR A 472 5.03 -18.67 20.00
CA THR A 472 5.65 -19.45 18.92
C THR A 472 6.95 -20.08 19.42
N SER A 473 7.48 -21.10 18.72
CA SER A 473 8.79 -21.68 19.08
C SER A 473 9.91 -20.62 19.15
N GLU A 474 9.86 -19.62 18.26
CA GLU A 474 10.79 -18.49 18.31
C GLU A 474 10.52 -17.55 19.49
N GLY A 475 9.27 -17.28 19.82
CA GLY A 475 8.91 -16.52 21.03
C GLY A 475 9.41 -17.19 22.30
N GLN A 476 9.24 -18.50 22.40
CA GLN A 476 9.73 -19.29 23.54
C GLN A 476 11.25 -19.21 23.65
N ARG A 477 11.96 -19.40 22.53
CA ARG A 477 13.42 -19.29 22.46
C ARG A 477 13.91 -17.89 22.81
N ILE A 478 13.28 -16.85 22.28
CA ILE A 478 13.75 -15.45 22.39
C ILE A 478 13.46 -14.89 23.79
N LEU A 479 12.25 -15.12 24.31
CA LEU A 479 11.79 -14.54 25.56
C LEU A 479 12.03 -15.46 26.77
N GLY A 480 12.29 -16.76 26.56
CA GLY A 480 12.35 -17.74 27.64
C GLY A 480 11.01 -17.88 28.38
N LEU A 481 9.90 -17.81 27.64
CA LEU A 481 8.54 -18.01 28.15
C LEU A 481 7.93 -19.21 27.46
N GLU A 482 7.19 -20.03 28.18
CA GLU A 482 6.51 -21.21 27.63
C GLU A 482 4.99 -21.08 27.81
N GLY A 483 4.23 -21.80 26.99
CA GLY A 483 2.77 -21.90 27.10
C GLY A 483 2.02 -20.67 26.58
N SER A 484 0.93 -20.33 27.28
CA SER A 484 0.02 -19.24 26.96
C SER A 484 0.13 -18.10 27.98
N VAL A 485 -0.30 -16.91 27.56
CA VAL A 485 -0.61 -15.80 28.46
C VAL A 485 -2.08 -15.47 28.31
N ASP A 486 -2.81 -15.61 29.40
CA ASP A 486 -4.24 -15.33 29.45
C ASP A 486 -4.52 -13.89 29.94
N ASP A 487 -5.78 -13.48 29.86
CA ASP A 487 -6.28 -12.19 30.35
C ASP A 487 -5.50 -10.98 29.79
N LEU A 488 -5.23 -10.97 28.49
CA LEU A 488 -4.70 -9.82 27.78
C LEU A 488 -5.84 -9.00 27.19
N ARG A 489 -5.86 -7.70 27.51
CA ARG A 489 -6.87 -6.76 26.99
C ARG A 489 -6.63 -6.56 25.49
N TYR A 490 -7.61 -6.85 24.66
CA TYR A 490 -7.66 -6.45 23.26
C TYR A 490 -8.65 -5.30 23.08
N ALA A 491 -8.27 -4.31 22.28
CA ALA A 491 -9.13 -3.16 22.00
C ALA A 491 -8.90 -2.64 20.58
N ASN A 492 -9.42 -3.37 19.59
CA ASN A 492 -9.22 -3.06 18.17
C ASN A 492 -7.73 -2.98 17.77
N GLY A 493 -6.89 -3.83 18.37
CA GLY A 493 -5.47 -3.93 18.03
C GLY A 493 -5.28 -4.40 16.58
N PRO A 494 -4.20 -3.98 15.90
CA PRO A 494 -3.94 -4.37 14.52
C PRO A 494 -3.83 -5.89 14.36
N LEU A 495 -4.22 -6.43 13.22
CA LEU A 495 -3.62 -7.67 12.73
C LEU A 495 -2.45 -7.23 11.84
N LEU A 496 -1.23 -7.63 12.16
CA LEU A 496 -0.05 -7.25 11.38
C LEU A 496 0.49 -8.45 10.61
N VAL A 497 0.95 -8.21 9.39
CA VAL A 497 1.67 -9.20 8.58
C VAL A 497 3.03 -8.64 8.20
N ALA A 498 4.03 -9.51 8.08
CA ALA A 498 5.37 -9.13 7.68
C ALA A 498 5.44 -8.81 6.18
N LEU A 499 6.20 -7.77 5.86
CA LEU A 499 6.72 -7.52 4.52
C LEU A 499 8.01 -8.29 4.32
N ASP A 500 8.25 -8.76 3.11
CA ASP A 500 9.60 -9.17 2.72
C ASP A 500 10.55 -7.96 2.73
N LEU A 501 11.85 -8.24 2.79
CA LEU A 501 12.87 -7.21 2.94
C LEU A 501 13.01 -6.30 1.72
N GLU A 502 12.75 -6.80 0.53
CA GLU A 502 12.84 -6.02 -0.71
C GLU A 502 11.67 -5.04 -0.79
N THR A 503 10.46 -5.51 -0.51
CA THR A 503 9.26 -4.66 -0.37
C THR A 503 9.45 -3.61 0.70
N TYR A 504 9.94 -3.98 1.88
CA TYR A 504 10.17 -3.00 2.93
C TYR A 504 11.16 -1.91 2.53
N ARG A 505 12.24 -2.25 1.80
CA ARG A 505 13.19 -1.26 1.26
C ARG A 505 12.52 -0.30 0.28
N ASN A 506 11.60 -0.80 -0.53
CA ASN A 506 10.84 -0.01 -1.50
C ASN A 506 9.70 0.80 -0.84
N TYR A 507 9.23 0.37 0.32
CA TYR A 507 8.14 0.99 1.08
C TYR A 507 8.63 2.06 2.07
N GLN A 508 9.95 2.23 2.25
CA GLN A 508 10.47 3.24 3.17
C GLN A 508 10.06 4.64 2.70
N PRO A 509 9.69 5.54 3.62
CA PRO A 509 9.18 6.84 3.26
C PRO A 509 10.22 7.60 2.43
N GLY A 510 9.79 8.12 1.27
CA GLY A 510 10.54 9.05 0.44
C GLY A 510 10.26 10.51 0.80
N LYS A 511 11.11 11.41 0.29
CA LYS A 511 11.16 12.84 0.65
C LYS A 511 9.79 13.52 0.61
N MET A 512 9.36 14.01 1.77
CA MET A 512 8.30 15.03 1.88
C MET A 512 8.75 16.34 1.19
N PRO A 513 7.94 16.96 0.31
CA PRO A 513 8.24 18.29 -0.24
C PRO A 513 8.25 19.36 0.85
N GLN A 514 9.39 20.05 0.95
CA GLN A 514 9.71 21.32 1.63
C GLN A 514 8.76 21.87 2.71
N GLN A 515 9.22 21.86 3.96
CA GLN A 515 9.48 23.15 4.63
C GLN A 515 10.97 23.46 4.45
N GLU A 516 11.26 24.67 3.97
CA GLU A 516 12.61 25.23 3.88
C GLU A 516 13.27 25.31 5.26
N SER A 517 13.91 24.24 5.71
CA SER A 517 14.97 24.31 6.70
C SER A 517 15.78 23.02 6.71
N ALA A 518 17.04 23.14 6.27
CA ALA A 518 18.11 22.15 6.26
C ALA A 518 17.85 20.85 5.46
N GLU A 519 18.76 20.56 4.54
CA GLU A 519 18.99 19.23 3.98
C GLU A 519 19.12 18.22 5.14
N GLN A 520 18.03 17.56 5.51
CA GLN A 520 18.06 16.49 6.51
C GLN A 520 17.66 15.19 5.82
N GLU A 521 18.66 14.33 5.67
CA GLU A 521 18.61 13.02 5.03
C GLU A 521 17.53 12.13 5.69
N GLU A 522 16.74 11.46 4.86
CA GLU A 522 15.75 10.50 5.33
C GLU A 522 16.47 9.22 5.77
N ILE A 523 16.08 8.69 6.93
CA ILE A 523 16.82 7.61 7.57
C ILE A 523 16.32 6.29 7.02
N ASN A 524 17.15 5.64 6.20
CA ASN A 524 16.87 4.31 5.68
C ASN A 524 17.26 3.25 6.72
N LEU A 525 16.27 2.52 7.22
CA LEU A 525 16.50 1.43 8.17
C LEU A 525 16.93 0.18 7.42
N GLN A 526 18.13 -0.31 7.70
CA GLN A 526 18.59 -1.57 7.15
C GLN A 526 18.11 -2.71 8.04
N ALA A 527 17.35 -3.65 7.47
CA ALA A 527 16.89 -4.83 8.20
C ALA A 527 18.01 -5.85 8.39
N ALA A 528 18.14 -6.44 9.58
CA ALA A 528 18.98 -7.62 9.79
C ALA A 528 18.32 -8.90 9.27
N GLY A 529 16.99 -8.92 9.19
CA GLY A 529 16.17 -10.04 8.76
C GLY A 529 14.68 -9.67 8.74
N PRO A 530 13.78 -10.59 8.35
CA PRO A 530 12.34 -10.37 8.42
C PRO A 530 11.87 -10.26 9.89
N PRO A 531 10.72 -9.63 10.16
CA PRO A 531 10.08 -9.67 11.47
C PRO A 531 9.75 -11.11 11.88
N VAL A 532 9.91 -11.40 13.17
CA VAL A 532 9.67 -12.71 13.77
C VAL A 532 8.41 -12.65 14.63
N PRO A 533 7.42 -13.53 14.41
CA PRO A 533 6.25 -13.62 15.28
C PRO A 533 6.65 -14.27 16.61
N LEU A 534 6.47 -13.56 17.72
CA LEU A 534 6.78 -14.08 19.06
C LEU A 534 5.59 -14.80 19.69
N ALA A 535 4.38 -14.36 19.39
CA ALA A 535 3.17 -14.98 19.89
C ALA A 535 2.01 -14.82 18.91
N VAL A 536 1.05 -15.74 18.96
CA VAL A 536 -0.17 -15.74 18.14
C VAL A 536 -1.40 -15.64 19.02
N PHE A 537 -2.49 -15.09 18.49
CA PHE A 537 -3.79 -15.12 19.15
C PHE A 537 -4.27 -16.57 19.30
N ALA A 538 -4.54 -17.00 20.53
CA ALA A 538 -4.83 -18.40 20.83
C ALA A 538 -6.31 -18.64 21.12
N ASN A 539 -6.88 -17.90 22.07
CA ASN A 539 -8.28 -17.99 22.45
C ASN A 539 -8.87 -16.60 22.77
N CYS A 540 -10.19 -16.45 22.64
CA CYS A 540 -10.93 -15.29 23.12
C CYS A 540 -12.25 -15.74 23.74
N SER A 541 -12.44 -15.39 25.01
CA SER A 541 -13.66 -15.72 25.75
C SER A 541 -14.67 -14.58 25.76
N ASP A 542 -14.32 -13.39 25.28
CA ASP A 542 -15.21 -12.24 25.28
C ASP A 542 -15.97 -12.11 23.95
N ALA A 543 -17.29 -12.33 24.00
CA ALA A 543 -18.19 -12.23 22.86
C ALA A 543 -18.25 -10.83 22.23
N LYS A 544 -17.70 -9.80 22.87
CA LYS A 544 -17.56 -8.45 22.30
C LYS A 544 -16.46 -8.35 21.25
N VAL A 545 -15.58 -9.36 21.16
CA VAL A 545 -14.61 -9.44 20.07
C VAL A 545 -15.26 -10.13 18.87
N THR A 546 -15.53 -9.36 17.82
CA THR A 546 -16.11 -9.87 16.57
C THR A 546 -15.03 -10.46 15.67
N ASP A 547 -15.43 -11.37 14.79
CA ASP A 547 -14.54 -12.00 13.80
C ASP A 547 -13.34 -12.73 14.40
N TRP A 548 -13.48 -13.25 15.63
CA TRP A 548 -12.41 -13.97 16.33
C TRP A 548 -11.79 -15.11 15.50
N ALA A 549 -12.61 -15.83 14.73
CA ALA A 549 -12.15 -16.92 13.86
C ALA A 549 -11.08 -16.46 12.85
N THR A 550 -11.11 -15.19 12.43
CA THR A 550 -10.10 -14.61 11.53
C THR A 550 -8.92 -14.00 12.29
N MET A 551 -8.93 -13.98 13.62
CA MET A 551 -7.81 -13.51 14.46
C MET A 551 -6.98 -14.69 14.96
N GLN A 552 -7.61 -15.81 15.29
CA GLN A 552 -6.94 -16.98 15.85
C GLN A 552 -5.80 -17.44 14.94
N GLY A 553 -4.61 -17.66 15.51
CA GLY A 553 -3.41 -18.03 14.77
C GLY A 553 -2.65 -16.87 14.11
N HIS A 554 -3.23 -15.67 14.01
CA HIS A 554 -2.45 -14.50 13.61
C HIS A 554 -1.45 -14.10 14.69
N ALA A 555 -0.31 -13.58 14.25
CA ALA A 555 0.69 -13.02 15.14
C ALA A 555 0.13 -11.83 15.92
N ALA A 556 0.08 -11.98 17.24
CA ALA A 556 -0.31 -10.96 18.20
C ALA A 556 0.88 -10.08 18.61
N ILE A 557 2.10 -10.62 18.52
CA ILE A 557 3.35 -9.94 18.89
C ILE A 557 4.40 -10.22 17.84
N TRP A 558 5.02 -9.16 17.32
CA TRP A 558 6.12 -9.19 16.38
C TRP A 558 7.38 -8.58 16.99
N ALA A 559 8.54 -9.15 16.67
CA ALA A 559 9.85 -8.58 16.96
C ALA A 559 10.68 -8.44 15.70
N TRP A 560 11.53 -7.42 15.65
CA TRP A 560 12.38 -7.13 14.52
C TRP A 560 13.66 -6.42 14.96
N GLN A 561 14.72 -6.51 14.15
CA GLN A 561 16.00 -5.90 14.44
C GLN A 561 16.64 -5.28 13.19
N THR A 562 17.23 -4.10 13.35
CA THR A 562 18.03 -3.44 12.32
C THR A 562 19.42 -4.06 12.22
N ALA A 563 20.11 -3.87 11.10
CA ALA A 563 21.49 -4.33 10.91
C ALA A 563 22.46 -3.71 11.92
N GLN A 564 22.12 -2.53 12.45
CA GLN A 564 22.87 -1.79 13.46
C GLN A 564 22.54 -2.23 14.90
N GLY A 565 21.66 -3.22 15.07
CA GLY A 565 21.33 -3.81 16.36
C GLY A 565 20.10 -3.21 17.04
N GLY A 566 19.51 -2.15 16.49
CA GLY A 566 18.30 -1.52 17.04
C GLY A 566 17.10 -2.45 16.97
N LYS A 567 16.28 -2.49 18.01
CA LYS A 567 15.22 -3.50 18.17
C LYS A 567 13.85 -2.87 18.16
N ALA A 568 12.89 -3.55 17.55
CA ALA A 568 11.53 -3.09 17.49
C ALA A 568 10.54 -4.20 17.84
N VAL A 569 9.51 -3.86 18.62
CA VAL A 569 8.42 -4.77 18.98
C VAL A 569 7.07 -4.12 18.69
N ALA A 570 6.17 -4.85 18.05
CA ALA A 570 4.79 -4.45 17.83
C ALA A 570 3.84 -5.46 18.48
N LEU A 571 2.98 -4.98 19.37
CA LEU A 571 1.98 -5.77 20.08
C LEU A 571 0.58 -5.31 19.71
N SER A 572 -0.29 -6.25 19.36
CA SER A 572 -1.69 -5.98 19.15
C SER A 572 -2.51 -5.92 20.44
N PRO A 573 -2.38 -6.89 21.38
CA PRO A 573 -3.03 -6.80 22.68
C PRO A 573 -2.25 -5.91 23.66
N HIS A 574 -2.91 -5.54 24.74
CA HIS A 574 -2.41 -4.67 25.79
C HIS A 574 -2.06 -5.44 27.07
N PRO A 575 -0.80 -5.88 27.23
CA PRO A 575 -0.35 -6.50 28.47
C PRO A 575 -0.33 -5.52 29.67
N GLU A 576 -0.37 -4.21 29.42
CA GLU A 576 -0.27 -3.16 30.43
C GLU A 576 -1.54 -2.88 31.24
N TYR A 577 -2.72 -3.35 30.80
CA TYR A 577 -4.00 -3.02 31.44
C TYR A 577 -4.35 -3.93 32.62
N HIS A 578 -4.39 -5.24 32.44
CA HIS A 578 -4.82 -6.17 33.50
C HIS A 578 -3.75 -6.41 34.56
N GLN A 579 -2.47 -6.27 34.16
CA GLN A 579 -1.31 -6.42 35.04
C GLN A 579 -1.35 -7.72 35.87
N THR A 580 -1.83 -8.81 35.28
CA THR A 580 -1.69 -10.14 35.86
C THR A 580 -0.20 -10.48 35.99
N GLU A 581 0.15 -11.46 36.80
CA GLU A 581 1.55 -11.89 36.91
C GLU A 581 2.13 -12.25 35.53
N GLN A 582 1.37 -13.00 34.72
CA GLN A 582 1.78 -13.39 33.38
C GLN A 582 1.89 -12.19 32.43
N SER A 583 0.94 -11.25 32.43
CA SER A 583 0.99 -10.07 31.56
C SER A 583 2.16 -9.15 31.92
N ARG A 584 2.44 -8.96 33.21
CA ARG A 584 3.63 -8.22 33.69
C ARG A 584 4.92 -8.92 33.28
N ARG A 585 4.98 -10.24 33.43
CA ARG A 585 6.15 -11.03 33.03
C ARG A 585 6.39 -10.90 31.53
N LEU A 586 5.36 -11.07 30.70
CA LEU A 586 5.43 -10.86 29.24
C LEU A 586 5.97 -9.48 28.89
N PHE A 587 5.36 -8.41 29.43
CA PHE A 587 5.77 -7.04 29.13
C PHE A 587 7.24 -6.78 29.48
N ARG A 588 7.66 -7.21 30.67
CA ARG A 588 9.03 -7.02 31.12
C ARG A 588 10.05 -7.85 30.33
N ARG A 589 9.69 -9.03 29.85
CA ARG A 589 10.53 -9.84 28.95
C ARG A 589 10.76 -9.13 27.61
N LEU A 590 9.71 -8.54 27.05
CA LEU A 590 9.83 -7.73 25.83
C LEU A 590 10.70 -6.49 26.07
N LEU A 591 10.53 -5.82 27.21
CA LEU A 591 11.38 -4.69 27.59
C LEU A 591 12.85 -5.08 27.75
N LEU A 592 13.14 -6.18 28.44
CA LEU A 592 14.50 -6.70 28.56
C LEU A 592 15.09 -7.04 27.20
N TRP A 593 14.30 -7.63 26.31
CA TRP A 593 14.78 -7.96 24.98
C TRP A 593 15.16 -6.69 24.21
N CYS A 594 14.34 -5.65 24.29
CA CYS A 594 14.63 -4.32 23.74
C CYS A 594 15.87 -3.65 24.38
N ALA A 595 16.07 -3.81 25.70
CA ALA A 595 17.14 -3.15 26.44
C ALA A 595 18.47 -3.93 26.47
N ALA A 596 18.45 -5.23 26.17
CA ALA A 596 19.65 -6.05 26.15
C ALA A 596 20.62 -5.56 25.07
N ALA A 597 21.89 -5.43 25.41
CA ALA A 597 22.94 -5.19 24.43
C ALA A 597 23.00 -6.36 23.42
N THR A 598 23.26 -6.04 22.16
CA THR A 598 23.44 -7.02 21.07
C THR A 598 24.81 -7.64 21.07
#